data_AF-A0AAC9NG69-F1
#
_entry.id   AF-A0AAC9NG69-F1
#
_cell.length_a   1.000
_cell.length_b   1.000
_cell.length_c   1.000
_cell.angle_alpha   90.00
_cell.angle_beta   90.00
_cell.angle_gamma   90.00
#
_symmetry.space_group_name_H-M   'P 1'
#
loop_
_entity.id
_entity.type
_entity.pdbx_description
1 polymer ?
#
loop_
_entity_poly.entity_id
_entity_poly.type
_entity_poly.pdbx_seq_one_letter_code
_entity_poly.pdbx_strand_id
1 'polypeptide(L)'
;MRKSVFFVLLILVGVSCKSKQVLENKVTTVNEIGTFEYGYTPENPIKVGGVKTNEGPKNQREYLDDLTDLEGNNLSFYRVGSCCHFDTPNGLFNGRGVLDIYAVYIKGKQDTVRLYLNLYDEDKLYAPRGFKFKL
;
A
#
# COMPACT_ATOMS: atom_id res chain seq x y z
N MET A 1 11.40 70.21 -33.92
CA MET A 1 12.09 68.97 -33.52
C MET A 1 11.60 68.57 -32.13
N ARG A 2 10.67 67.58 -32.06
CA ARG A 2 10.02 67.14 -30.82
C ARG A 2 11.00 66.30 -29.99
N LYS A 3 11.32 66.76 -28.77
CA LYS A 3 12.02 65.95 -27.77
C LYS A 3 10.96 65.18 -26.98
N SER A 4 10.97 63.86 -27.13
CA SER A 4 10.18 62.94 -26.32
C SER A 4 11.10 61.79 -25.98
N VAL A 5 11.54 61.70 -24.74
CA VAL A 5 11.98 60.42 -24.18
C VAL A 5 11.44 60.35 -22.76
N PHE A 6 10.52 59.40 -22.61
CA PHE A 6 9.76 59.08 -21.43
C PHE A 6 10.67 58.56 -20.31
N PHE A 7 10.49 59.11 -19.10
CA PHE A 7 10.99 58.52 -17.85
C PHE A 7 10.18 57.26 -17.57
N VAL A 8 10.75 56.08 -17.84
CA VAL A 8 10.13 54.80 -17.51
C VAL A 8 10.36 54.54 -16.02
N LEU A 9 9.28 54.67 -15.25
CA LEU A 9 9.19 54.28 -13.84
C LEU A 9 9.14 52.74 -13.78
N LEU A 10 10.24 52.11 -13.37
CA LEU A 10 10.31 50.66 -13.19
C LEU A 10 9.61 50.28 -11.87
N ILE A 11 8.33 49.90 -11.96
CA ILE A 11 7.55 49.41 -10.83
C ILE A 11 8.00 47.97 -10.53
N LEU A 12 8.77 47.78 -9.45
CA LEU A 12 9.04 46.47 -8.85
C LEU A 12 7.78 45.97 -8.13
N VAL A 13 6.87 45.33 -8.87
CA VAL A 13 5.79 44.55 -8.26
C VAL A 13 6.38 43.23 -7.80
N GLY A 14 6.78 43.16 -6.53
CA GLY A 14 7.16 41.92 -5.88
C GLY A 14 5.96 40.98 -5.84
N VAL A 15 5.89 40.04 -6.80
CA VAL A 15 4.96 38.91 -6.73
C VAL A 15 5.45 38.01 -5.59
N SER A 16 4.93 38.24 -4.40
CA SER A 16 5.08 37.33 -3.28
C SER A 16 4.27 36.07 -3.58
N CYS A 17 4.94 35.11 -4.21
CA CYS A 17 4.42 33.76 -4.36
C CYS A 17 4.42 33.13 -2.97
N LYS A 18 3.26 33.11 -2.28
CA LYS A 18 3.08 32.30 -1.08
C LYS A 18 3.35 30.85 -1.46
N SER A 19 4.53 30.35 -1.09
CA SER A 19 4.84 28.92 -1.17
C SER A 19 3.76 28.15 -0.43
N LYS A 20 3.23 27.14 -1.12
CA LYS A 20 2.13 26.29 -0.73
C LYS A 20 2.57 25.42 0.46
N GLN A 21 2.40 25.93 1.68
CA GLN A 21 2.54 25.17 2.94
C GLN A 21 1.39 24.15 3.09
N VAL A 22 1.28 23.22 2.15
CA VAL A 22 0.35 22.07 2.21
C VAL A 22 1.11 20.75 2.20
N LEU A 23 2.45 20.78 2.05
CA LEU A 23 3.29 19.58 2.01
C LEU A 23 4.13 19.42 3.28
N GLU A 24 3.51 19.57 4.45
CA GLU A 24 4.16 19.18 5.71
C GLU A 24 3.23 18.38 6.63
N ASN A 25 1.90 18.50 6.45
CA ASN A 25 0.91 17.78 7.26
C ASN A 25 0.39 16.46 6.63
N LYS A 26 0.97 15.99 5.52
CA LYS A 26 0.63 14.69 4.89
C LYS A 26 1.75 13.67 5.02
N VAL A 27 2.49 13.73 6.13
CA VAL A 27 3.57 12.77 6.47
C VAL A 27 3.32 12.22 7.88
N THR A 28 2.07 11.89 8.18
CA THR A 28 1.70 11.17 9.41
C THR A 28 1.30 9.71 9.12
N THR A 29 1.21 9.30 7.85
CA THR A 29 0.83 7.95 7.39
C THR A 29 2.00 7.10 6.88
N VAL A 30 3.25 7.45 7.23
CA VAL A 30 4.42 6.64 6.82
C VAL A 30 4.59 5.38 7.68
N ASN A 31 4.01 5.35 8.89
CA ASN A 31 4.26 4.28 9.86
C ASN A 31 3.44 2.99 9.66
N GLU A 32 2.50 2.98 8.72
CA GLU A 32 1.59 1.84 8.46
C GLU A 32 1.63 1.38 7.00
N ILE A 33 2.48 1.97 6.15
CA ILE A 33 2.66 1.55 4.76
C ILE A 33 3.96 0.76 4.63
N GLY A 34 3.90 -0.40 3.98
CA GLY A 34 5.04 -1.27 3.76
C GLY A 34 6.03 -0.73 2.71
N THR A 35 7.13 -1.46 2.52
CA THR A 35 8.10 -1.19 1.44
C THR A 35 7.48 -1.39 0.05
N PHE A 36 8.21 -1.06 -1.03
CA PHE A 36 7.71 -1.29 -2.40
C PHE A 36 7.32 -2.75 -2.66
N GLU A 37 8.06 -3.70 -2.07
CA GLU A 37 7.86 -5.13 -2.30
C GLU A 37 6.88 -5.78 -1.33
N TYR A 38 6.47 -5.08 -0.27
CA TYR A 38 5.66 -5.66 0.80
C TYR A 38 4.30 -6.11 0.26
N GLY A 39 4.03 -7.41 0.37
CA GLY A 39 2.85 -8.09 -0.17
C GLY A 39 2.89 -8.32 -1.68
N TYR A 40 3.75 -7.64 -2.44
CA TYR A 40 3.82 -7.73 -3.91
C TYR A 40 4.74 -8.83 -4.42
N THR A 41 5.58 -9.40 -3.55
CA THR A 41 6.54 -10.45 -3.90
C THR A 41 6.47 -11.63 -2.93
N PRO A 42 6.81 -12.84 -3.39
CA PRO A 42 6.99 -13.99 -2.51
C PRO A 42 8.04 -13.79 -1.41
N GLU A 43 9.07 -12.99 -1.68
CA GLU A 43 10.19 -12.74 -0.77
C GLU A 43 9.82 -11.80 0.39
N ASN A 44 8.79 -10.97 0.20
CA ASN A 44 8.26 -10.06 1.21
C ASN A 44 6.73 -10.19 1.33
N PRO A 45 6.21 -11.36 1.74
CA PRO A 45 4.77 -11.59 1.79
C PRO A 45 4.15 -10.94 3.03
N ILE A 46 2.84 -10.77 3.02
CA ILE A 46 2.08 -10.33 4.19
C ILE A 46 1.93 -11.52 5.15
N LYS A 47 2.54 -11.43 6.33
CA LYS A 47 2.59 -12.50 7.34
C LYS A 47 1.46 -12.36 8.36
N VAL A 48 0.29 -12.88 8.02
CA VAL A 48 -0.92 -12.78 8.85
C VAL A 48 -1.02 -13.87 9.93
N GLY A 49 -0.14 -14.88 9.90
CA GLY A 49 -0.13 -15.98 10.85
C GLY A 49 -1.44 -16.75 10.92
N GLY A 50 -1.68 -17.42 12.05
CA GLY A 50 -2.94 -18.11 12.35
C GLY A 50 -2.97 -19.61 12.03
N VAL A 51 -1.92 -20.21 11.46
CA VAL A 51 -1.91 -21.66 11.19
C VAL A 51 -2.10 -22.52 12.46
N LYS A 52 -1.50 -22.11 13.59
CA LYS A 52 -1.55 -22.87 14.85
C LYS A 52 -2.93 -22.86 15.52
N THR A 53 -3.71 -21.81 15.28
CA THR A 53 -5.08 -21.65 15.80
C THR A 53 -6.14 -22.01 14.76
N ASN A 54 -5.72 -22.51 13.59
CA ASN A 54 -6.60 -22.76 12.44
C ASN A 54 -7.35 -21.50 11.95
N GLU A 55 -6.79 -20.33 12.18
CA GLU A 55 -7.33 -19.03 11.76
C GLU A 55 -6.65 -18.46 10.53
N GLY A 56 -5.57 -19.08 10.03
CA GLY A 56 -4.78 -18.56 8.92
C GLY A 56 -5.59 -18.07 7.71
N PRO A 57 -6.48 -18.90 7.13
CA PRO A 57 -7.34 -18.46 6.04
C PRO A 57 -8.32 -17.34 6.41
N LYS A 58 -8.76 -17.26 7.67
CA LYS A 58 -9.62 -16.19 8.18
C LYS A 58 -8.84 -14.89 8.27
N ASN A 59 -7.66 -14.90 8.91
CA ASN A 59 -6.77 -13.73 9.04
C ASN A 59 -6.40 -13.14 7.68
N GLN A 60 -6.15 -13.99 6.67
CA GLN A 60 -5.89 -13.52 5.30
C GLN A 60 -7.05 -12.71 4.73
N ARG A 61 -8.29 -13.19 4.90
CA ARG A 61 -9.47 -12.50 4.40
C ARG A 61 -9.73 -11.22 5.18
N GLU A 62 -9.64 -11.27 6.51
CA GLU A 62 -9.83 -10.10 7.38
C GLU A 62 -8.80 -9.00 7.07
N TYR A 63 -7.53 -9.35 6.90
CA TYR A 63 -6.50 -8.40 6.46
C TYR A 63 -6.86 -7.72 5.12
N LEU A 64 -7.34 -8.49 4.13
CA LEU A 64 -7.71 -7.93 2.82
C LEU A 64 -9.01 -7.11 2.90
N ASP A 65 -9.97 -7.54 3.72
CA ASP A 65 -11.20 -6.81 3.99
C ASP A 65 -10.91 -5.48 4.70
N ASP A 66 -9.87 -5.39 5.52
CA ASP A 66 -9.47 -4.18 6.23
C ASP A 66 -8.71 -3.18 5.34
N LEU A 67 -8.37 -3.55 4.11
CA LEU A 67 -7.73 -2.65 3.15
C LEU A 67 -8.75 -1.87 2.31
N THR A 68 -8.36 -0.64 1.98
CA THR A 68 -9.00 0.22 0.98
C THR A 68 -7.96 0.76 0.01
N ASP A 69 -8.40 1.26 -1.14
CA ASP A 69 -7.52 2.10 -1.95
C ASP A 69 -7.25 3.45 -1.27
N LEU A 70 -6.37 4.28 -1.85
CA LEU A 70 -6.02 5.56 -1.25
C LEU A 70 -7.21 6.53 -1.12
N GLU A 71 -8.25 6.35 -1.94
CA GLU A 71 -9.49 7.13 -1.91
C GLU A 71 -10.48 6.61 -0.86
N GLY A 72 -10.28 5.41 -0.31
CA GLY A 72 -11.16 4.77 0.67
C GLY A 72 -12.19 3.83 0.07
N ASN A 73 -12.06 3.47 -1.22
CA ASN A 73 -12.93 2.49 -1.85
C ASN A 73 -12.62 1.08 -1.33
N ASN A 74 -13.67 0.31 -1.06
CA ASN A 74 -13.53 -1.09 -0.65
C ASN A 74 -12.91 -1.92 -1.78
N LEU A 75 -11.98 -2.79 -1.39
CA LEU A 75 -11.40 -3.77 -2.29
C LEU A 75 -12.35 -4.95 -2.46
N SER A 76 -12.19 -5.65 -3.57
CA SER A 76 -12.73 -6.98 -3.82
C SER A 76 -11.56 -7.91 -4.11
N PHE A 77 -11.67 -9.16 -3.72
CA PHE A 77 -10.60 -10.12 -3.91
C PHE A 77 -11.11 -11.53 -4.10
N TYR A 78 -10.28 -12.35 -4.73
CA TYR A 78 -10.45 -13.80 -4.75
C TYR A 78 -9.08 -14.48 -4.68
N ARG A 79 -9.06 -15.68 -4.11
CA ARG A 79 -7.84 -16.47 -4.04
C ARG A 79 -7.56 -17.09 -5.40
N VAL A 80 -6.38 -16.81 -5.95
CA VAL A 80 -5.91 -17.36 -7.23
C VAL A 80 -5.40 -18.79 -7.04
N GLY A 81 -4.72 -19.05 -5.93
CA GLY A 81 -4.15 -20.36 -5.60
C GLY A 81 -3.08 -20.25 -4.52
N SER A 82 -2.33 -21.34 -4.30
CA SER A 82 -1.11 -21.32 -3.51
C SER A 82 0.13 -21.39 -4.41
N CYS A 83 1.23 -20.85 -3.94
CA CYS A 83 2.53 -20.92 -4.59
C CYS A 83 3.65 -21.04 -3.56
N CYS A 84 4.87 -20.94 -4.08
CA CYS A 84 6.03 -20.44 -3.38
C CYS A 84 6.28 -21.21 -2.08
N HIS A 85 6.91 -22.37 -2.25
CA HIS A 85 7.40 -23.13 -1.11
C HIS A 85 8.46 -22.33 -0.37
N PHE A 86 8.38 -22.32 0.95
CA PHE A 86 9.39 -21.71 1.82
C PHE A 86 9.52 -22.53 3.11
N ASP A 87 10.66 -22.41 3.76
CA ASP A 87 10.92 -23.06 5.05
C ASP A 87 10.39 -22.17 6.19
N THR A 88 9.70 -22.79 7.15
CA THR A 88 9.17 -22.12 8.34
C THR A 88 9.05 -23.10 9.51
N PRO A 89 9.37 -22.68 10.75
CA PRO A 89 9.14 -23.51 11.93
C PRO A 89 7.65 -23.77 12.20
N ASN A 90 6.74 -23.03 11.56
CA ASN A 90 5.29 -23.15 11.71
C ASN A 90 4.66 -24.05 10.64
N GLY A 91 5.46 -24.63 9.74
CA GLY A 91 4.98 -25.52 8.67
C GLY A 91 4.47 -26.86 9.22
N LEU A 92 3.25 -27.25 8.84
CA LEU A 92 2.60 -28.48 9.30
C LEU A 92 3.23 -29.76 8.74
N PHE A 93 3.95 -29.66 7.62
CA PHE A 93 4.59 -30.79 6.96
C PHE A 93 6.09 -30.50 6.79
N ASN A 94 6.92 -31.11 7.65
CA ASN A 94 8.38 -31.01 7.61
C ASN A 94 8.94 -29.59 7.65
N GLY A 95 8.30 -28.66 8.38
CA GLY A 95 8.77 -27.28 8.49
C GLY A 95 8.72 -26.51 7.16
N ARG A 96 7.78 -26.85 6.28
CA ARG A 96 7.54 -26.15 5.01
C ARG A 96 6.15 -25.55 4.95
N GLY A 97 6.07 -24.37 4.35
CA GLY A 97 4.84 -23.66 4.03
C GLY A 97 4.70 -23.40 2.53
N VAL A 98 3.52 -22.91 2.16
CA VAL A 98 3.22 -22.33 0.84
C VAL A 98 2.52 -21.00 1.03
N LEU A 99 2.79 -20.02 0.18
CA LEU A 99 2.07 -18.76 0.20
C LEU A 99 0.73 -18.89 -0.53
N ASP A 100 -0.25 -18.08 -0.14
CA ASP A 100 -1.47 -17.89 -0.93
C ASP A 100 -1.36 -16.62 -1.77
N ILE A 101 -1.83 -16.71 -3.01
CA ILE A 101 -1.91 -15.58 -3.94
C ILE A 101 -3.36 -15.12 -4.00
N TYR A 102 -3.58 -13.84 -3.72
CA TYR A 102 -4.86 -13.17 -3.89
C TYR A 102 -4.80 -12.18 -5.04
N ALA A 103 -5.83 -12.19 -5.89
CA ALA A 103 -6.09 -11.12 -6.83
C ALA A 103 -6.98 -10.09 -6.12
N VAL A 104 -6.54 -8.83 -6.10
CA VAL A 104 -7.18 -7.70 -5.42
C VAL A 104 -7.49 -6.62 -6.44
N TYR A 105 -8.72 -6.12 -6.42
CA TYR A 105 -9.24 -5.19 -7.43
C TYR A 105 -10.35 -4.31 -6.84
N ILE A 106 -10.73 -3.27 -7.57
CA ILE A 106 -11.88 -2.42 -7.22
C ILE A 106 -12.98 -2.72 -8.24
N LYS A 107 -14.22 -2.99 -7.77
CA LYS A 107 -15.35 -3.28 -8.67
C LYS A 107 -15.55 -2.13 -9.66
N GLY A 108 -15.61 -2.48 -10.95
CA GLY A 108 -15.77 -1.50 -12.03
C GLY A 108 -14.47 -0.85 -12.52
N LYS A 109 -13.33 -1.10 -11.87
CA LYS A 109 -11.99 -0.76 -12.41
C LYS A 109 -11.36 -1.99 -13.05
N GLN A 110 -10.49 -1.79 -14.05
CA GLN A 110 -9.80 -2.89 -14.74
C GLN A 110 -8.54 -3.36 -14.00
N ASP A 111 -8.00 -2.52 -13.12
CA ASP A 111 -6.76 -2.81 -12.42
C ASP A 111 -6.95 -3.96 -11.43
N THR A 112 -6.08 -4.97 -11.53
CA THR A 112 -5.99 -6.09 -10.60
C THR A 112 -4.55 -6.27 -10.18
N VAL A 113 -4.33 -6.33 -8.87
CA VAL A 113 -3.04 -6.54 -8.23
C VAL A 113 -2.98 -7.94 -7.64
N ARG A 114 -1.80 -8.56 -7.63
CA ARG A 114 -1.56 -9.81 -6.90
C ARG A 114 -0.86 -9.53 -5.58
N LEU A 115 -1.39 -10.07 -4.50
CA LEU A 115 -0.77 -10.05 -3.19
C LEU A 115 -0.43 -11.47 -2.72
N TYR A 116 0.72 -11.62 -2.08
CA TYR A 116 1.23 -12.87 -1.50
C TYR A 116 1.06 -12.83 0.02
N LEU A 117 0.31 -13.80 0.55
CA LEU A 117 -0.02 -13.88 1.97
C LEU A 117 0.55 -15.17 2.57
N ASN A 118 1.17 -15.04 3.74
CA ASN A 118 1.71 -16.12 4.55
C ASN A 118 0.80 -16.30 5.77
N LEU A 119 0.16 -17.47 5.87
CA LEU A 119 -0.69 -17.86 7.01
C LEU A 119 0.05 -18.62 8.11
N TYR A 120 1.33 -18.93 7.90
CA TYR A 120 2.15 -19.72 8.81
C TYR A 120 2.86 -18.83 9.83
N ASP A 121 3.49 -17.77 9.34
CA ASP A 121 4.25 -16.84 10.16
C ASP A 121 3.47 -15.55 10.38
N GLU A 122 3.71 -14.94 11.54
CA GLU A 122 3.13 -13.66 11.93
C GLU A 122 4.23 -12.61 12.03
N ASP A 123 3.91 -11.39 11.59
CA ASP A 123 4.79 -10.24 11.69
C ASP A 123 3.93 -8.97 11.81
N LYS A 124 4.56 -7.83 12.08
CA LYS A 124 3.86 -6.55 12.06
C LYS A 124 3.25 -6.32 10.69
N LEU A 125 1.94 -6.04 10.68
CA LEU A 125 1.18 -5.81 9.46
C LEU A 125 1.29 -4.34 9.02
N TYR A 126 1.48 -4.17 7.73
CA TYR A 126 1.44 -2.88 7.03
C TYR A 126 0.44 -2.95 5.87
N ALA A 127 -0.03 -1.82 5.37
CA ALA A 127 -0.74 -1.75 4.10
C ALA A 127 0.29 -1.81 2.95
N PRO A 128 0.07 -2.60 1.88
CA PRO A 128 0.93 -2.55 0.70
C PRO A 128 0.80 -1.17 0.06
N ARG A 129 1.89 -0.65 -0.52
CA ARG A 129 1.85 0.67 -1.18
C ARG A 129 0.72 0.72 -2.21
N GLY A 130 -0.08 1.79 -2.17
CA GLY A 130 -1.28 1.93 -3.01
C GLY A 130 -2.59 1.60 -2.28
N PHE A 131 -2.49 1.04 -1.08
CA PHE A 131 -3.60 0.80 -0.17
C PHE A 131 -3.39 1.51 1.18
N LYS A 132 -4.45 1.52 1.99
CA LYS A 132 -4.43 1.92 3.40
C LYS A 132 -5.44 1.07 4.19
N PHE A 133 -5.24 0.95 5.49
CA PHE A 133 -6.25 0.34 6.34
C PHE A 133 -7.49 1.23 6.45
N LYS A 134 -8.66 0.61 6.63
CA LYS A 134 -9.90 1.29 6.98
C LYS A 134 -9.69 2.06 8.29
N LEU A 135 -10.21 3.30 8.31
CA LEU A 135 -10.26 4.15 9.51
C LEU A 135 -11.61 3.97 10.21
#